data_AF-A0A8J7YIN3-F1
#
_entry.id   AF-A0A8J7YIN3-F1
#
_cell.length_a   1.000
_cell.length_b   1.000
_cell.length_c   1.000
_cell.angle_alpha   90.00
_cell.angle_beta   90.00
_cell.angle_gamma   90.00
#
_symmetry.space_group_name_H-M   'P 1'
#
loop_
_entity.id
_entity.type
_entity.pdbx_description
1 polymer ?
#
loop_
_entity_poly.entity_id
_entity_poly.type
_entity_poly.pdbx_seq_one_letter_code
_entity_poly.pdbx_strand_id
1 'polypeptide(L)'
;MTEGGLDSRVRTYGMQEDDKIWLSADFRTMLIGQAIEKAGSVNQLGRILGYRSRVHPGWSVRQLLNGAQPFTMERLRALCEFLGYPISEILKYRVPRRRALNHMHNQFTAHEL
;
A
#
# COMPACT_ATOMS: atom_id res chain seq x y z
N MET A 1 -25.91 -5.02 -45.76
CA MET A 1 -24.76 -4.20 -45.33
C MET A 1 -25.22 -3.30 -44.19
N THR A 2 -24.30 -2.97 -43.28
CA THR A 2 -24.42 -2.44 -41.89
C THR A 2 -24.79 -3.51 -40.85
N GLU A 3 -23.83 -4.22 -40.24
CA GLU A 3 -22.96 -3.79 -39.11
C GLU A 3 -23.81 -3.23 -37.96
N GLY A 4 -23.86 -3.78 -36.76
CA GLY A 4 -22.79 -4.36 -35.95
C GLY A 4 -22.90 -3.66 -34.59
N GLY A 5 -23.44 -4.34 -33.58
CA GLY A 5 -23.74 -3.74 -32.28
C GLY A 5 -23.72 -4.79 -31.17
N LEU A 6 -22.57 -5.44 -31.01
CA LEU A 6 -22.29 -6.36 -29.91
C LEU A 6 -22.30 -5.54 -28.60
N ASP A 7 -23.34 -5.75 -27.78
CA ASP A 7 -23.46 -5.20 -26.43
C ASP A 7 -22.29 -5.70 -25.57
N SER A 8 -21.30 -4.82 -25.39
CA SER A 8 -20.08 -5.06 -24.60
C SER A 8 -20.24 -4.57 -23.16
N ARG A 9 -21.37 -4.85 -22.51
CA ARG A 9 -21.54 -4.60 -21.07
C ARG A 9 -21.21 -5.83 -20.22
N VAL A 10 -20.03 -6.41 -20.46
CA VAL A 10 -19.36 -7.21 -19.42
C VAL A 10 -18.85 -6.22 -18.38
N ARG A 11 -19.71 -5.90 -17.42
CA ARG A 11 -19.36 -5.09 -16.25
C ARG A 11 -18.31 -5.86 -15.46
N THR A 12 -17.07 -5.40 -15.53
CA THR A 12 -15.92 -5.83 -14.73
C THR A 12 -16.13 -5.54 -13.25
N TYR A 13 -17.00 -6.30 -12.58
CA TYR A 13 -17.22 -6.23 -11.12
C TYR A 13 -16.41 -7.29 -10.35
N GLY A 14 -15.36 -7.86 -10.94
CA GLY A 14 -14.57 -8.94 -10.33
C GLY A 14 -13.12 -8.59 -9.97
N MET A 15 -12.59 -7.42 -10.35
CA MET A 15 -11.14 -7.17 -10.27
C MET A 15 -10.65 -6.33 -9.08
N GLN A 16 -11.53 -5.73 -8.26
CA GLN A 16 -11.12 -4.63 -7.36
C GLN A 16 -10.97 -4.95 -5.87
N GLU A 17 -11.28 -6.17 -5.42
CA GLU A 17 -11.14 -6.54 -4.00
C GLU A 17 -9.88 -7.35 -3.69
N ASP A 18 -9.41 -8.19 -4.62
CA ASP A 18 -8.22 -9.03 -4.42
C ASP A 18 -6.90 -8.25 -4.41
N ASP A 19 -6.89 -7.03 -4.95
CA ASP A 19 -5.71 -6.17 -4.96
C ASP A 19 -5.46 -5.46 -3.61
N LYS A 20 -6.44 -5.46 -2.69
CA LYS A 20 -6.32 -4.73 -1.41
C LYS A 20 -5.75 -5.63 -0.33
N ILE A 21 -4.51 -5.38 0.04
CA ILE A 21 -3.79 -6.13 1.08
C ILE A 21 -3.67 -5.26 2.32
N TRP A 22 -4.35 -5.70 3.38
CA TRP A 22 -4.27 -5.13 4.70
C TRP A 22 -3.37 -6.00 5.57
N LEU A 23 -2.32 -5.40 6.13
CA LEU A 23 -1.44 -6.05 7.10
C LEU A 23 -1.81 -5.61 8.52
N SER A 24 -1.57 -6.47 9.50
CA SER A 24 -1.75 -6.11 10.91
C SER A 24 -0.96 -4.84 11.26
N ALA A 25 -1.50 -4.05 12.19
CA ALA A 25 -0.94 -2.75 12.57
C ALA A 25 0.54 -2.84 12.99
N ASP A 26 0.86 -3.77 13.90
CA ASP A 26 2.20 -3.94 14.45
C ASP A 26 3.20 -4.35 13.38
N PHE A 27 2.86 -5.38 12.60
CA PHE A 27 3.73 -5.88 11.55
C PHE A 27 3.93 -4.84 10.45
N ARG A 28 2.88 -4.14 10.04
CA ARG A 28 2.97 -3.07 9.04
C ARG A 28 3.88 -1.94 9.51
N THR A 29 3.73 -1.49 10.76
CA THR A 29 4.53 -0.40 11.32
C THR A 29 6.00 -0.79 11.36
N MET A 30 6.31 -2.01 11.81
CA MET A 30 7.66 -2.57 11.79
C MET A 30 8.23 -2.64 10.36
N LEU A 31 7.48 -3.26 9.43
CA LEU A 31 7.92 -3.47 8.04
C LEU A 31 8.19 -2.15 7.31
N ILE A 32 7.27 -1.18 7.41
CA ILE A 32 7.45 0.14 6.80
C ILE A 32 8.57 0.91 7.50
N GLY A 33 8.70 0.79 8.82
CA GLY A 33 9.78 1.40 9.59
C GLY A 33 11.16 0.97 9.11
N GLN A 34 11.39 -0.35 8.98
CA GLN A 34 12.62 -0.91 8.42
C GLN A 34 12.90 -0.42 6.99
N ALA A 35 11.85 -0.32 6.17
CA ALA A 35 11.99 0.19 4.81
C ALA A 35 12.33 1.69 4.76
N ILE A 36 11.79 2.49 5.68
CA ILE A 36 12.13 3.92 5.81
C ILE A 36 13.60 4.06 6.23
N GLU A 37 14.03 3.28 7.23
CA GLU A 37 15.42 3.26 7.70
C GLU A 37 16.38 2.89 6.56
N LYS A 38 16.09 1.79 5.84
CA LYS A 38 16.88 1.36 4.69
C LYS A 38 16.88 2.38 3.54
N ALA A 39 15.77 3.07 3.30
CA ALA A 39 15.66 4.09 2.25
C ALA A 39 16.26 5.44 2.66
N GLY A 40 16.55 5.66 3.94
CA GLY A 40 17.05 6.92 4.51
C GLY A 40 15.99 8.02 4.68
N SER A 41 14.80 7.89 4.09
CA SER A 41 13.66 8.78 4.35
C SER A 41 12.33 8.22 3.83
N VAL A 42 11.22 8.73 4.38
CA VAL A 42 9.85 8.42 3.95
C VAL A 42 9.62 8.78 2.48
N ASN A 43 10.19 9.90 2.02
CA ASN A 43 10.05 10.34 0.63
C ASN A 43 10.81 9.42 -0.33
N GLN A 44 12.00 8.98 0.06
CA GLN A 44 12.78 8.07 -0.76
C GLN A 44 12.11 6.69 -0.87
N LEU A 45 11.57 6.17 0.24
CA LEU A 45 10.74 4.96 0.20
C LEU A 45 9.53 5.16 -0.73
N GLY A 46 8.88 6.31 -0.68
CA GLY A 46 7.77 6.64 -1.58
C GLY A 46 8.16 6.51 -3.05
N ARG A 47 9.33 7.03 -3.45
CA ARG A 47 9.84 6.91 -4.82
C ARG A 47 10.16 5.47 -5.21
N ILE A 48 10.80 4.71 -4.31
CA ILE A 48 11.13 3.29 -4.50
C ILE A 48 9.86 2.47 -4.76
N LEU A 49 8.79 2.74 -4.01
CA LEU A 49 7.49 2.06 -4.18
C LEU A 49 6.68 2.58 -5.39
N GLY A 50 7.29 3.41 -6.25
CA GLY A 50 6.66 3.89 -7.48
C GLY A 50 5.63 5.00 -7.27
N TYR A 51 5.57 5.64 -6.10
CA TYR A 51 4.69 6.79 -5.90
C TYR A 51 5.23 8.01 -6.65
N ARG A 52 4.54 8.40 -7.72
CA ARG A 52 4.91 9.52 -8.61
C ARG A 52 4.31 10.87 -8.22
N SER A 53 3.77 11.02 -7.01
CA SER A 53 3.23 12.31 -6.56
C SER A 53 4.32 13.37 -6.67
N ARG A 54 4.04 14.44 -7.43
CA ARG A 54 4.99 15.55 -7.66
C ARG A 54 5.22 16.37 -6.38
N VAL A 55 4.26 16.33 -5.45
CA VAL A 55 4.27 17.18 -4.27
C VAL A 55 4.74 16.40 -3.04
N HIS A 56 4.20 15.20 -2.77
CA HIS A 56 4.55 14.43 -1.55
C HIS A 56 4.52 12.90 -1.75
N PRO A 57 5.58 12.29 -2.32
CA PRO A 57 5.66 10.82 -2.45
C PRO A 57 5.62 10.09 -1.09
N GLY A 58 6.11 10.73 -0.01
CA GLY A 58 6.03 10.18 1.34
C GLY A 58 4.62 10.20 1.96
N TRP A 59 3.65 10.94 1.40
CA TRP A 59 2.29 10.95 1.93
C TRP A 59 1.63 9.58 1.81
N SER A 60 1.78 8.90 0.67
CA SER A 60 1.21 7.57 0.47
C SER A 60 1.84 6.52 1.40
N VAL A 61 3.12 6.67 1.71
CA VAL A 61 3.79 5.83 2.72
C VAL A 61 3.20 6.08 4.11
N ARG A 62 2.93 7.34 4.49
CA ARG A 62 2.26 7.67 5.76
C ARG A 62 0.83 7.12 5.82
N GLN A 63 0.09 7.15 4.72
CA GLN A 63 -1.24 6.57 4.61
C GLN A 63 -1.21 5.04 4.80
N LEU A 64 -0.21 4.36 4.23
CA LEU A 64 0.04 2.94 4.51
C LEU A 64 0.36 2.75 6.00
N LEU A 65 1.30 3.52 6.57
CA LEU A 65 1.72 3.40 7.97
C LEU A 65 0.52 3.48 8.94
N ASN A 66 -0.32 4.49 8.76
CA ASN A 66 -1.50 4.73 9.60
C ASN A 66 -2.63 3.70 9.39
N GLY A 67 -2.52 2.84 8.38
CA GLY A 67 -3.58 1.90 8.00
C GLY A 67 -4.79 2.61 7.38
N ALA A 68 -4.60 3.84 6.88
CA ALA A 68 -5.64 4.55 6.14
C ALA A 68 -5.81 3.99 4.73
N GLN A 69 -4.74 3.43 4.15
CA GLN A 69 -4.74 2.79 2.84
C GLN A 69 -4.17 1.36 2.89
N PRO A 70 -4.71 0.43 2.09
CA PRO A 70 -4.12 -0.88 1.90
C PRO A 70 -2.92 -0.81 0.95
N PHE A 71 -2.09 -1.84 0.98
CA PHE A 71 -1.15 -2.10 -0.11
C PHE A 71 -1.90 -2.64 -1.33
N THR A 72 -1.44 -2.27 -2.52
CA THR A 72 -1.66 -3.04 -3.75
C THR A 72 -0.64 -4.18 -3.80
N MET A 73 -0.96 -5.30 -4.46
CA MET A 73 -0.01 -6.40 -4.65
C MET A 73 1.31 -5.94 -5.31
N GLU A 74 1.25 -5.07 -6.32
CA GLU A 74 2.42 -4.50 -7.00
C GLU A 74 3.36 -3.80 -6.00
N ARG A 75 2.85 -2.84 -5.23
CA ARG A 75 3.63 -2.10 -4.22
C ARG A 75 4.12 -2.99 -3.08
N LEU A 76 3.34 -4.01 -2.70
CA LEU A 76 3.81 -4.95 -1.70
C LEU A 76 5.00 -5.75 -2.22
N ARG A 77 4.97 -6.21 -3.47
CA ARG A 77 6.11 -6.86 -4.12
C ARG A 77 7.33 -5.94 -4.20
N ALA A 78 7.15 -4.68 -4.60
CA ALA A 78 8.24 -3.70 -4.61
C ALA A 78 8.86 -3.51 -3.22
N LEU A 79 8.04 -3.46 -2.17
CA LEU A 79 8.52 -3.39 -0.79
C LEU A 79 9.27 -4.67 -0.37
N CYS A 80 8.74 -5.84 -0.72
CA CYS A 80 9.37 -7.15 -0.47
C CYS A 80 10.74 -7.24 -1.14
N GLU A 81 10.83 -6.90 -2.42
CA GLU A 81 12.06 -6.90 -3.20
C GLU A 81 13.06 -5.91 -2.61
N PHE A 82 12.61 -4.71 -2.26
CA PHE A 82 13.46 -3.69 -1.64
C PHE A 82 14.04 -4.16 -0.30
N LEU A 83 13.26 -4.88 0.52
CA LEU A 83 13.71 -5.40 1.81
C LEU A 83 14.46 -6.74 1.72
N GLY A 84 14.27 -7.51 0.65
CA GLY A 84 14.79 -8.86 0.51
C GLY A 84 13.93 -9.92 1.21
N TYR A 85 12.63 -9.66 1.41
CA TYR A 85 11.70 -10.61 2.01
C TYR A 85 10.88 -11.37 0.95
N PRO A 86 10.67 -12.68 1.11
CA PRO A 86 9.70 -13.40 0.29
C PRO A 86 8.28 -12.94 0.61
N ILE A 87 7.48 -12.69 -0.43
CA ILE A 87 6.12 -12.16 -0.26
C ILE A 87 5.21 -13.09 0.55
N SER A 88 5.43 -14.41 0.47
CA SER A 88 4.69 -15.40 1.25
C SER A 88 4.80 -15.19 2.76
N GLU A 89 5.96 -14.76 3.26
CA GLU A 89 6.17 -14.50 4.69
C GLU A 89 5.40 -13.26 5.15
N ILE A 90 5.33 -12.24 4.31
CA ILE A 90 4.58 -11.00 4.59
C ILE A 90 3.07 -11.28 4.58
N LEU A 91 2.60 -12.10 3.64
CA LEU A 91 1.16 -12.38 3.48
C LEU A 91 0.56 -13.17 4.66
N LYS A 92 1.38 -13.84 5.48
CA LYS A 92 0.92 -14.47 6.75
C LYS A 92 0.31 -13.46 7.73
N TYR A 93 0.69 -12.19 7.61
CA TYR A 93 0.18 -11.10 8.45
C TYR A 93 -1.00 -10.35 7.83
N ARG A 94 -1.58 -10.88 6.74
CA ARG A 94 -2.78 -10.31 6.13
C ARG A 94 -3.95 -10.42 7.10
N VAL A 95 -4.68 -9.32 7.30
CA VAL A 95 -5.86 -9.25 8.15
C VAL A 95 -7.04 -8.61 7.41
N PRO A 96 -8.29 -8.79 7.86
CA PRO A 96 -9.40 -7.99 7.36
C PRO A 96 -9.21 -6.50 7.69
N ARG A 97 -9.71 -5.59 6.84
CA ARG A 97 -9.62 -4.12 7.02
C ARG A 97 -9.91 -3.64 8.44
N ARG A 98 -10.96 -4.18 9.07
CA ARG A 98 -11.38 -3.82 10.44
C ARG A 98 -10.32 -4.02 11.52
N ARG A 99 -9.31 -4.87 11.29
CA ARG A 99 -8.20 -5.16 12.21
C ARG A 99 -6.88 -4.48 11.80
N ALA A 100 -6.88 -3.72 10.70
CA ALA A 100 -5.68 -3.11 10.15
C ALA A 100 -5.44 -1.68 10.67
N LEU A 101 -6.44 -1.03 11.26
CA LEU A 101 -6.31 0.34 11.75
C LEU A 101 -5.37 0.41 12.96
N ASN A 102 -4.49 1.41 12.98
CA ASN A 102 -3.71 1.73 14.18
C ASN A 102 -4.66 2.34 15.21
N HIS A 103 -4.99 1.63 16.28
CA HIS A 103 -5.78 2.21 17.38
C HIS A 103 -4.99 3.22 18.22
N MET A 104 -3.67 3.38 17.99
CA MET A 104 -2.77 4.15 18.87
C MET A 104 -2.03 5.35 18.26
N HIS A 105 -2.23 5.72 16.98
CA HIS A 105 -1.43 6.79 16.36
C HIS A 105 -2.31 7.92 15.79
N ASN A 106 -2.87 8.74 16.69
CA ASN A 106 -3.55 9.99 16.36
C ASN A 106 -2.75 11.23 16.80
N GLN A 107 -1.41 11.18 16.81
CA GLN A 107 -0.56 12.28 17.34
C GLN A 107 0.51 12.86 16.41
N PHE A 108 0.68 12.39 15.17
CA PHE A 108 1.56 13.08 14.21
C PHE A 108 0.74 13.87 13.19
N THR A 109 0.05 14.89 13.70
CA THR A 109 -0.49 15.98 12.91
C THR A 109 0.65 16.89 12.43
N ALA A 110 0.93 16.83 11.12
CA ALA A 110 1.15 17.99 10.24
C ALA A 110 1.86 19.24 10.80
N HIS A 111 3.02 19.11 11.47
CA HIS A 111 3.72 20.30 11.99
C HIS A 111 5.20 20.47 11.61
N GLU A 112 5.72 19.70 10.64
CA GLU A 112 7.09 19.89 10.15
C GLU A 112 7.15 19.85 8.61
N LEU A 113 6.63 20.91 7.99
CA LEU A 113 6.98 21.36 6.64
C LEU A 113 7.69 22.71 6.73
#